data_AF-A0A6A6JKF6-F1
#
_entry.id   AF-A0A6A6JKF6-F1
#
_cell.length_a   1.000
_cell.length_b   1.000
_cell.length_c   1.000
_cell.angle_alpha   90.00
_cell.angle_beta   90.00
_cell.angle_gamma   90.00
#
_symmetry.space_group_name_H-M   'P 1'
#
loop_
_entity.id
_entity.type
_entity.pdbx_description
1 polymer ?
#
loop_
_entity_poly.entity_id
_entity_poly.type
_entity_poly.pdbx_seq_one_letter_code
_entity_poly.pdbx_strand_id
1 'polypeptide(L)'
;MLRSGASRLASSSFMTPMIRPTSTALNRSVSVQWNAKLTSMATQRPRLAPMARLGPLQATLRRRTMADKIDREAEKKYAHEKLEPTPETVTSSSTMQPVFGGKSAGKPLSMPEPDMTAGLRGDIKTIRDTFDLSEVPRQAYYIGLAGVLPYLATCLSTVACAYDINHDGYGYFLSAKNAETLLHILEPIQIGYGAVILSFLGAIHWGLEFGGYGGYHGYRRYAIGVIAPAVAWPTMLMPVEYALISQFCAFMGLYYVDTKATAQAWTPPWYAIYRFVLTGIVGASIAISLMGRGEVADKLSPIPGAVDRIKTLREGAGEELAKHEEALRVQNAAKQAESEGGEGRKSRAT
;
A
#
# COMPACT_ATOMS: atom_id res chain seq x y z
N MET A 1 -61.58 6.62 -55.64
CA MET A 1 -61.66 8.08 -55.73
C MET A 1 -63.09 8.50 -55.44
N LEU A 2 -63.30 9.36 -54.44
CA LEU A 2 -64.33 10.42 -54.34
C LEU A 2 -64.71 10.66 -52.86
N ARG A 3 -64.25 11.83 -52.40
CA ARG A 3 -64.69 12.56 -51.21
C ARG A 3 -66.10 13.11 -51.41
N SER A 4 -66.79 13.33 -50.29
CA SER A 4 -67.88 14.31 -50.02
C SER A 4 -68.99 13.59 -49.22
N GLY A 5 -69.61 14.13 -48.18
CA GLY A 5 -69.66 15.50 -47.71
C GLY A 5 -70.35 15.55 -46.34
N ALA A 6 -70.34 16.74 -45.75
CA ALA A 6 -70.72 17.01 -44.38
C ALA A 6 -72.23 17.28 -44.19
N SER A 7 -72.64 17.13 -42.92
CA SER A 7 -73.54 18.02 -42.16
C SER A 7 -74.97 17.55 -41.84
N ARG A 8 -75.25 17.57 -40.51
CA ARG A 8 -76.42 18.09 -39.75
C ARG A 8 -77.02 17.03 -38.81
N LEU A 9 -76.69 17.13 -37.52
CA LEU A 9 -77.48 17.76 -36.43
C LEU A 9 -78.67 16.90 -35.98
N ALA A 10 -78.56 16.31 -34.79
CA ALA A 10 -79.66 16.25 -33.84
C ALA A 10 -79.11 16.06 -32.42
N SER A 11 -79.50 16.99 -31.57
CA SER A 11 -79.25 17.14 -30.15
C SER A 11 -79.99 16.09 -29.31
N SER A 12 -79.34 15.53 -28.29
CA SER A 12 -80.03 15.21 -27.05
C SER A 12 -79.05 15.16 -25.88
N SER A 13 -79.21 16.13 -24.99
CA SER A 13 -78.50 16.29 -23.73
C SER A 13 -78.84 15.13 -22.78
N PHE A 14 -77.82 14.44 -22.24
CA PHE A 14 -77.97 13.66 -21.01
C PHE A 14 -76.75 13.82 -20.11
N MET A 15 -77.07 13.88 -18.83
CA MET A 15 -76.30 14.37 -17.69
C MET A 15 -74.93 13.71 -17.48
N THR A 16 -73.98 14.55 -17.10
CA THR A 16 -72.66 14.22 -16.53
C THR A 16 -72.79 13.49 -15.20
N PRO A 17 -72.08 12.37 -14.98
CA PRO A 17 -71.70 11.95 -13.64
C PRO A 17 -70.27 12.41 -13.31
N MET A 18 -70.14 13.08 -12.16
CA MET A 18 -68.87 13.42 -11.50
C MET A 18 -68.00 12.17 -11.30
N ILE A 19 -66.79 12.16 -11.87
CA ILE A 19 -65.74 11.19 -11.52
C ILE A 19 -64.73 11.90 -10.62
N ARG A 20 -64.73 11.53 -9.34
CA ARG A 20 -63.75 11.95 -8.33
C ARG A 20 -62.53 11.03 -8.42
N PRO A 21 -61.29 11.53 -8.52
CA PRO A 21 -60.11 10.67 -8.48
C PRO A 21 -59.82 10.24 -7.03
N THR A 22 -60.02 8.96 -6.73
CA THR A 22 -59.51 8.35 -5.49
C THR A 22 -58.03 8.03 -5.66
N SER A 23 -57.21 8.68 -4.83
CA SER A 23 -55.78 8.43 -4.72
C SER A 23 -55.49 7.02 -4.22
N THR A 24 -54.49 6.40 -4.84
CA THR A 24 -53.85 5.13 -4.47
C THR A 24 -53.30 5.23 -3.05
N ALA A 25 -53.93 4.52 -2.11
CA ALA A 25 -53.40 4.32 -0.77
C ALA A 25 -52.26 3.30 -0.80
N LEU A 26 -51.10 3.69 -0.24
CA LEU A 26 -49.95 2.83 -0.06
C LEU A 26 -50.28 1.63 0.84
N ASN A 27 -49.94 0.43 0.35
CA ASN A 27 -49.88 -0.79 1.14
C ASN A 27 -48.91 -0.62 2.32
N ARG A 28 -49.45 -0.52 3.53
CA ARG A 28 -48.69 -0.58 4.78
C ARG A 28 -48.70 -2.04 5.26
N SER A 29 -47.59 -2.75 5.09
CA SER A 29 -47.40 -4.08 5.66
C SER A 29 -47.37 -3.98 7.19
N VAL A 30 -48.35 -4.57 7.86
CA VAL A 30 -48.36 -4.75 9.32
C VAL A 30 -47.48 -5.96 9.64
N SER A 31 -46.27 -5.72 10.14
CA SER A 31 -45.45 -6.78 10.74
C SER A 31 -45.96 -7.06 12.16
N VAL A 32 -46.54 -8.24 12.36
CA VAL A 32 -46.92 -8.76 13.67
C VAL A 32 -45.64 -9.16 14.41
N GLN A 33 -45.17 -8.32 15.33
CA GLN A 33 -44.10 -8.69 16.26
C GLN A 33 -44.69 -9.42 17.47
N TRP A 34 -44.29 -10.68 17.67
CA TRP A 34 -44.54 -11.42 18.90
C TRP A 34 -43.53 -10.97 19.97
N ASN A 35 -44.01 -10.33 21.04
CA ASN A 35 -43.19 -10.00 22.20
C ASN A 35 -43.27 -11.15 23.22
N ALA A 36 -42.19 -11.90 23.37
CA ALA A 36 -42.05 -12.82 24.50
C ALA A 36 -41.84 -12.01 25.79
N LYS A 37 -42.84 -12.03 26.68
CA LYS A 37 -42.72 -11.50 28.05
C LYS A 37 -41.98 -12.52 28.91
N LEU A 38 -40.69 -12.30 29.13
CA LEU A 38 -39.98 -12.89 30.26
C LEU A 38 -39.84 -11.83 31.35
N THR A 39 -40.42 -12.14 32.50
CA THR A 39 -40.44 -11.36 33.73
C THR A 39 -39.05 -11.28 34.36
N SER A 40 -38.57 -10.07 34.62
CA SER A 40 -37.60 -9.81 35.68
C SER A 40 -37.81 -8.40 36.23
N MET A 41 -38.23 -8.33 37.49
CA MET A 41 -38.35 -7.11 38.27
C MET A 41 -37.00 -6.83 38.94
N ALA A 42 -36.25 -5.83 38.48
CA ALA A 42 -35.30 -5.10 39.32
C ALA A 42 -34.78 -3.86 38.59
N THR A 43 -34.75 -2.74 39.31
CA THR A 43 -34.14 -1.44 38.99
C THR A 43 -34.81 -0.59 37.89
N GLN A 44 -35.82 0.17 38.32
CA GLN A 44 -36.19 1.43 37.67
C GLN A 44 -34.98 2.36 37.65
N ARG A 45 -34.40 2.60 36.46
CA ARG A 45 -33.56 3.76 36.17
C ARG A 45 -34.43 4.81 35.47
N PRO A 46 -34.30 6.12 35.79
CA PRO A 46 -35.06 7.15 35.11
C PRO A 46 -34.64 7.17 33.63
N ARG A 47 -35.58 6.84 32.74
CA ARG A 47 -35.42 7.00 31.29
C ARG A 47 -35.63 8.48 30.96
N LEU A 48 -34.55 9.18 30.65
CA LEU A 48 -34.61 10.51 30.05
C LEU A 48 -35.32 10.41 28.69
N ALA A 49 -36.24 11.35 28.43
CA ALA A 49 -36.97 11.47 27.17
C ALA A 49 -35.98 11.53 25.98
N PRO A 50 -36.31 10.94 24.82
CA PRO A 50 -35.43 11.00 23.66
C PRO A 50 -35.36 12.45 23.17
N MET A 51 -34.21 13.10 23.41
CA MET A 51 -33.88 14.38 22.80
C MET A 51 -33.89 14.19 21.29
N ALA A 52 -34.69 15.00 20.59
CA ALA A 52 -34.76 15.01 19.13
C ALA A 52 -33.34 15.19 18.56
N ARG A 53 -32.87 14.21 17.77
CA ARG A 53 -31.64 14.35 17.01
C ARG A 53 -31.84 15.46 15.97
N LEU A 54 -31.32 16.64 16.25
CA LEU A 54 -31.06 17.64 15.22
C LEU A 54 -30.03 17.01 14.26
N GLY A 55 -30.48 16.71 13.04
CA GLY A 55 -29.60 16.18 11.99
C GLY A 55 -28.45 17.15 11.71
N PRO A 56 -27.27 16.65 11.31
CA PRO A 56 -26.17 17.53 10.92
C PRO A 56 -26.63 18.38 9.74
N LEU A 57 -26.68 19.69 9.98
CA LEU A 57 -26.86 20.74 8.98
C LEU A 57 -26.03 20.39 7.75
N GLN A 58 -26.69 20.33 6.60
CA GLN A 58 -26.11 20.29 5.25
C GLN A 58 -25.35 21.59 4.93
N ALA A 59 -24.45 22.03 5.81
CA ALA A 59 -23.68 23.26 5.64
C ALA A 59 -22.38 23.02 4.85
N THR A 60 -21.91 21.78 4.74
CA THR A 60 -20.62 21.47 4.09
C THR A 60 -20.73 21.25 2.58
N LEU A 61 -21.92 20.97 2.04
CA LEU A 61 -22.14 20.92 0.58
C LEU A 61 -22.34 22.31 -0.05
N ARG A 62 -22.60 23.36 0.75
CA ARG A 62 -22.70 24.74 0.25
C ARG A 62 -21.37 25.46 0.07
N ARG A 63 -20.24 24.88 0.53
CA ARG A 63 -18.93 25.55 0.43
C ARG A 63 -18.26 25.41 -0.95
N ARG A 64 -18.80 24.58 -1.85
CA ARG A 64 -18.29 24.42 -3.22
C ARG A 64 -19.08 25.18 -4.29
N THR A 65 -20.22 25.79 -3.95
CA THR A 65 -21.02 26.58 -4.91
C THR A 65 -20.84 28.08 -4.74
N MET A 66 -19.87 28.53 -3.94
CA MET A 66 -19.45 29.94 -3.86
C MET A 66 -18.43 30.28 -4.97
N ALA A 67 -18.44 29.55 -6.09
CA ALA A 67 -18.11 30.15 -7.37
C ALA A 67 -19.44 30.70 -7.87
N ASP A 68 -19.72 31.93 -7.42
CA ASP A 68 -20.83 32.73 -7.94
C ASP A 68 -20.77 32.71 -9.47
N LYS A 69 -21.93 32.84 -10.14
CA LYS A 69 -21.94 32.89 -11.61
C LYS A 69 -20.93 33.95 -12.06
N ILE A 70 -20.09 33.62 -13.04
CA ILE A 70 -19.11 34.55 -13.59
C ILE A 70 -19.87 35.75 -14.18
N ASP A 71 -19.91 36.86 -13.44
CA ASP A 71 -20.54 38.10 -13.87
C ASP A 71 -19.66 38.78 -14.93
N ARG A 72 -19.83 38.33 -16.17
CA ARG A 72 -19.10 38.85 -17.34
C ARG A 72 -19.28 40.34 -17.56
N GLU A 73 -20.37 40.92 -17.08
CA GLU A 73 -20.61 42.37 -17.14
C GLU A 73 -19.73 43.13 -16.14
N ALA A 74 -19.58 42.61 -14.92
CA ALA A 74 -18.66 43.15 -13.93
C ALA A 74 -17.20 42.98 -14.39
N GLU A 75 -16.83 41.81 -14.92
CA GLU A 75 -15.49 41.58 -15.48
C GLU A 75 -15.17 42.53 -16.63
N LYS A 76 -16.11 42.78 -17.55
CA LYS A 76 -15.93 43.77 -18.63
C LYS A 76 -15.74 45.17 -18.09
N LYS A 77 -16.47 45.56 -17.04
CA LYS A 77 -16.33 46.86 -16.39
C LYS A 77 -14.93 47.03 -15.78
N TYR A 78 -14.48 46.04 -14.99
CA TYR A 78 -13.15 46.07 -14.38
C TYR A 78 -12.01 45.95 -15.39
N ALA A 79 -12.23 45.26 -16.53
CA ALA A 79 -11.22 45.14 -17.59
C ALA A 79 -10.88 46.48 -18.27
N HIS A 80 -11.78 47.47 -18.22
CA HIS A 80 -11.55 48.80 -18.80
C HIS A 80 -11.18 49.85 -17.74
N GLU A 81 -11.20 49.49 -16.45
CA GLU A 81 -10.80 50.36 -15.36
C GLU A 81 -9.28 50.34 -15.24
N LYS A 82 -8.64 51.50 -15.45
CA LYS A 82 -7.18 51.61 -15.35
C LYS A 82 -6.80 51.56 -13.87
N LEU A 83 -6.10 50.51 -13.47
CA LEU A 83 -5.62 50.35 -12.10
C LEU A 83 -4.64 51.49 -11.76
N GLU A 84 -5.02 52.32 -10.79
CA GLU A 84 -4.16 53.35 -10.23
C GLU A 84 -3.07 52.68 -9.37
N PRO A 85 -1.79 52.88 -9.65
CA PRO A 85 -0.73 52.34 -8.79
C PRO A 85 -0.76 53.07 -7.45
N THR A 86 -1.11 52.36 -6.37
CA THR A 86 -1.04 52.86 -4.99
C THR A 86 0.21 52.30 -4.30
N PRO A 87 1.42 52.84 -4.57
CA PRO A 87 2.68 52.30 -4.04
C PRO A 87 2.78 52.38 -2.52
N GLU A 88 1.95 53.20 -1.86
CA GLU A 88 1.94 53.36 -0.40
C GLU A 88 1.16 52.24 0.32
N THR A 89 0.29 51.53 -0.41
CA THR A 89 -0.57 50.46 0.14
C THR A 89 0.00 49.06 -0.12
N VAL A 90 0.98 48.95 -1.03
CA VAL A 90 1.67 47.70 -1.32
C VAL A 90 3.04 47.72 -0.67
N THR A 91 3.34 46.69 0.13
CA THR A 91 4.69 46.49 0.63
C THR A 91 5.61 46.19 -0.56
N SER A 92 6.55 47.09 -0.84
CA SER A 92 7.52 46.95 -1.94
C SER A 92 8.45 45.74 -1.78
N SER A 93 8.43 45.11 -0.61
CA SER A 93 9.17 43.88 -0.30
C SER A 93 8.35 42.66 -0.72
N SER A 94 8.76 42.04 -1.82
CA SER A 94 8.21 40.77 -2.28
C SER A 94 8.46 39.66 -1.25
N THR A 95 7.44 38.85 -0.94
CA THR A 95 7.56 37.66 -0.08
C THR A 95 8.32 36.51 -0.76
N MET A 96 8.80 36.67 -1.99
CA MET A 96 9.71 35.70 -2.60
C MET A 96 11.12 35.88 -2.01
N GLN A 97 11.52 34.95 -1.13
CA GLN A 97 12.90 34.81 -0.72
C GLN A 97 13.80 34.72 -1.97
N PRO A 98 14.83 35.58 -2.11
CA PRO A 98 15.81 35.41 -3.16
C PRO A 98 16.68 34.21 -2.76
N VAL A 99 16.43 33.05 -3.39
CA VAL A 99 17.17 31.81 -3.09
C VAL A 99 18.62 31.87 -3.60
N PHE A 100 19.03 32.86 -4.40
CA PHE A 100 20.42 33.00 -4.82
C PHE A 100 20.86 34.46 -5.01
N GLY A 101 21.83 34.87 -4.18
CA GLY A 101 22.90 35.79 -4.60
C GLY A 101 22.82 37.23 -4.09
N GLY A 102 23.89 37.65 -3.39
CA GLY A 102 24.41 39.02 -3.50
C GLY A 102 24.34 39.86 -2.23
N LYS A 103 25.49 40.01 -1.56
CA LYS A 103 25.75 41.00 -0.50
C LYS A 103 25.25 42.39 -0.91
N SER A 104 24.40 42.99 -0.09
CA SER A 104 24.19 44.44 -0.11
C SER A 104 24.63 45.03 1.22
N ALA A 105 25.59 45.95 1.13
CA ALA A 105 26.28 46.58 2.23
C ALA A 105 25.35 47.60 2.92
N GLY A 106 25.19 47.47 4.23
CA GLY A 106 24.51 48.46 5.06
C GLY A 106 24.30 47.99 6.49
N LYS A 107 25.22 48.40 7.39
CA LYS A 107 25.24 48.26 8.87
C LYS A 107 25.09 46.83 9.45
N PRO A 108 26.04 46.37 10.30
CA PRO A 108 25.88 45.11 11.00
C PRO A 108 24.91 45.32 12.16
N LEU A 109 23.61 45.22 11.89
CA LEU A 109 22.68 44.76 12.92
C LEU A 109 23.02 43.28 13.11
N SER A 110 23.44 42.93 14.32
CA SER A 110 23.61 41.55 14.77
C SER A 110 22.28 40.83 14.64
N MET A 111 21.99 40.32 13.45
CA MET A 111 20.98 39.29 13.26
C MET A 111 21.52 38.07 14.01
N PRO A 112 20.77 37.49 14.96
CA PRO A 112 21.11 36.17 15.47
C PRO A 112 21.29 35.27 14.25
N GLU A 113 22.37 34.48 14.21
CA GLU A 113 22.55 33.53 13.12
C GLU A 113 21.24 32.75 12.90
N PRO A 114 20.81 32.54 11.64
CA PRO A 114 19.60 31.79 11.38
C PRO A 114 19.79 30.41 12.01
N ASP A 115 19.08 30.18 13.10
CA ASP A 115 19.25 29.01 13.94
C ASP A 115 18.76 27.80 13.14
N MET A 116 19.66 27.17 12.38
CA MET A 116 19.35 26.01 11.54
C MET A 116 18.75 24.87 12.37
N THR A 117 19.06 24.86 13.67
CA THR A 117 18.48 23.94 14.65
C THR A 117 17.01 24.23 14.95
N ALA A 118 16.56 25.49 14.85
CA ALA A 118 15.16 25.86 14.98
C ALA A 118 14.32 25.38 13.78
N GLY A 119 14.89 25.41 12.58
CA GLY A 119 14.31 24.78 11.38
C GLY A 119 14.14 23.27 11.56
N LEU A 120 15.21 22.57 11.95
CA LEU A 120 15.17 21.13 12.20
C LEU A 120 14.18 20.75 13.31
N ARG A 121 14.11 21.55 14.39
CA ARG A 121 13.11 21.34 15.47
C ARG A 121 11.69 21.56 14.96
N GLY A 122 11.47 22.53 14.07
CA GLY A 122 10.19 22.76 13.39
C GLY A 122 9.78 21.58 12.52
N ASP A 123 10.71 21.02 11.77
CA ASP A 123 10.48 19.84 10.94
C ASP A 123 10.19 18.60 11.79
N ILE A 124 10.98 18.36 12.84
CA ILE A 124 10.73 17.27 13.80
C ILE A 124 9.36 17.42 14.44
N LYS A 125 8.97 18.64 14.82
CA LYS A 125 7.64 18.92 15.38
C LYS A 125 6.55 18.63 14.35
N THR A 126 6.71 19.06 13.11
CA THR A 126 5.75 18.81 12.02
C THR A 126 5.59 17.31 11.75
N ILE A 127 6.69 16.57 11.73
CA ILE A 127 6.69 15.11 11.58
C ILE A 127 5.96 14.46 12.77
N ARG A 128 6.27 14.89 13.99
CA ARG A 128 5.60 14.40 15.20
C ARG A 128 4.10 14.68 15.19
N ASP A 129 3.71 15.88 14.81
CA ASP A 129 2.31 16.30 14.75
C ASP A 129 1.55 15.53 13.64
N THR A 130 2.25 15.19 12.54
CA THR A 130 1.70 14.35 11.45
C THR A 130 1.54 12.88 11.88
N PHE A 131 2.46 12.37 12.71
CA PHE A 131 2.43 11.02 13.27
C PHE A 131 1.92 11.00 14.71
N ASP A 132 1.06 11.95 15.09
CA ASP A 132 0.58 11.99 16.47
C ASP A 132 -0.36 10.82 16.75
N LEU A 133 0.16 9.86 17.52
CA LEU A 133 -0.55 8.67 17.96
C LEU A 133 -1.29 8.90 19.27
N SER A 134 -1.30 10.14 19.80
CA SER A 134 -1.94 10.47 21.08
C SER A 134 -3.45 10.22 21.10
N GLU A 135 -4.11 10.28 19.94
CA GLU A 135 -5.54 10.00 19.77
C GLU A 135 -5.86 8.49 19.78
N VAL A 136 -4.85 7.63 19.61
CA VAL A 136 -5.05 6.17 19.59
C VAL A 136 -5.30 5.68 21.02
N PRO A 137 -6.32 4.83 21.26
CA PRO A 137 -6.52 4.19 22.54
C PRO A 137 -5.26 3.43 22.97
N ARG A 138 -4.71 3.75 24.15
CA ARG A 138 -3.43 3.22 24.64
C ARG A 138 -3.37 1.69 24.60
N GLN A 139 -4.49 1.02 24.88
CA GLN A 139 -4.61 -0.43 24.84
C GLN A 139 -4.35 -1.01 23.43
N ALA A 140 -4.95 -0.41 22.41
CA ALA A 140 -4.76 -0.82 21.01
C ALA A 140 -3.33 -0.52 20.53
N TYR A 141 -2.76 0.58 21.01
CA TYR A 141 -1.37 0.94 20.72
C TYR A 141 -0.38 -0.11 21.24
N TYR A 142 -0.45 -0.48 22.53
CA TYR A 142 0.47 -1.45 23.12
C TYR A 142 0.32 -2.85 22.51
N ILE A 143 -0.92 -3.30 22.28
CA ILE A 143 -1.16 -4.61 21.67
C ILE A 143 -0.70 -4.61 20.20
N GLY A 144 -0.95 -3.52 19.47
CA GLY A 144 -0.45 -3.35 18.11
C GLY A 144 1.07 -3.39 18.03
N LEU A 145 1.75 -2.65 18.91
CA LEU A 145 3.20 -2.62 18.99
C LEU A 145 3.78 -3.99 19.35
N ALA A 146 3.16 -4.69 20.31
CA ALA A 146 3.54 -6.06 20.67
C ALA A 146 3.41 -7.02 19.47
N GLY A 147 2.40 -6.82 18.62
CA GLY A 147 2.24 -7.58 17.38
C GLY A 147 3.33 -7.35 16.33
N VAL A 148 4.19 -6.35 16.48
CA VAL A 148 5.32 -6.12 15.55
C VAL A 148 6.62 -6.74 16.05
N LEU A 149 6.68 -7.16 17.33
CA LEU A 149 7.88 -7.74 17.93
C LEU A 149 8.41 -8.97 17.18
N PRO A 150 7.58 -9.92 16.72
CA PRO A 150 8.11 -11.08 15.98
C PRO A 150 8.81 -10.68 14.69
N TYR A 151 8.32 -9.67 13.97
CA TYR A 151 8.97 -9.17 12.77
C TYR A 151 10.31 -8.50 13.04
N LEU A 152 10.39 -7.72 14.12
CA LEU A 152 11.66 -7.12 14.53
C LEU A 152 12.65 -8.20 14.95
N ALA A 153 12.20 -9.22 15.68
CA ALA A 153 13.04 -10.34 16.07
C ALA A 153 13.59 -11.09 14.84
N THR A 154 12.75 -11.40 13.85
CA THR A 154 13.20 -12.12 12.65
C THR A 154 14.10 -11.26 11.77
N CYS A 155 13.80 -9.97 11.63
CA CYS A 155 14.64 -9.00 10.94
C CYS A 155 16.03 -8.88 11.58
N LEU A 156 16.10 -8.64 12.89
CA LEU A 156 17.37 -8.51 13.62
C LEU A 156 18.18 -9.80 13.56
N SER A 157 17.52 -10.95 13.67
CA SER A 157 18.18 -12.24 13.52
C SER A 157 18.75 -12.45 12.12
N THR A 158 18.05 -12.00 11.08
CA THR A 158 18.53 -12.10 9.69
C THR A 158 19.75 -11.21 9.48
N VAL A 159 19.73 -9.99 10.02
CA VAL A 159 20.87 -9.06 9.97
C VAL A 159 22.05 -9.61 10.76
N ALA A 160 21.83 -10.19 11.94
CA ALA A 160 22.89 -10.81 12.73
C ALA A 160 23.55 -11.97 11.95
N CYS A 161 22.75 -12.83 11.31
CA CYS A 161 23.27 -13.91 10.47
C CYS A 161 24.06 -13.35 9.27
N ALA A 162 23.55 -12.32 8.58
CA ALA A 162 24.24 -11.68 7.47
C ALA A 162 25.56 -11.02 7.90
N TYR A 163 25.58 -10.37 9.07
CA TYR A 163 26.78 -9.74 9.63
C TYR A 163 27.86 -10.77 9.97
N ASP A 164 27.50 -11.87 10.64
CA ASP A 164 28.41 -12.96 11.01
C ASP A 164 29.00 -13.65 9.74
N ILE A 165 28.21 -13.77 8.68
CA ILE A 165 28.66 -14.30 7.37
C ILE A 165 29.56 -13.30 6.62
N ASN A 166 29.45 -11.99 6.91
CA ASN A 166 30.26 -10.96 6.25
C ASN A 166 31.58 -10.67 6.97
N HIS A 167 31.65 -10.90 8.27
CA HIS A 167 32.87 -10.76 9.08
C HIS A 167 33.39 -12.13 9.50
N ASP A 168 34.04 -12.84 8.57
CA ASP A 168 34.70 -14.14 8.76
C ASP A 168 35.27 -14.36 10.17
N GLY A 169 34.49 -15.00 11.05
CA GLY A 169 35.01 -15.73 12.21
C GLY A 169 35.19 -14.99 13.53
N TYR A 170 34.75 -13.74 13.72
CA TYR A 170 34.60 -13.19 15.08
C TYR A 170 33.28 -13.66 15.69
N GLY A 171 33.17 -14.98 15.90
CA GLY A 171 31.99 -15.65 16.42
C GLY A 171 31.65 -15.22 17.85
N TYR A 172 30.96 -14.10 17.99
CA TYR A 172 30.44 -13.68 19.29
C TYR A 172 29.07 -14.30 19.58
N PHE A 173 28.29 -14.76 18.56
CA PHE A 173 26.93 -15.28 18.80
C PHE A 173 26.53 -16.60 18.09
N LEU A 174 26.82 -16.85 16.79
CA LEU A 174 26.37 -18.08 16.11
C LEU A 174 27.41 -18.65 15.11
N SER A 175 27.68 -19.95 15.16
CA SER A 175 28.40 -20.67 14.11
C SER A 175 27.60 -20.63 12.79
N ALA A 176 28.25 -20.54 11.62
CA ALA A 176 27.58 -20.45 10.31
C ALA A 176 26.49 -21.53 10.10
N LYS A 177 26.75 -22.78 10.54
CA LYS A 177 25.76 -23.88 10.51
C LYS A 177 24.55 -23.64 11.42
N ASN A 178 24.76 -23.02 12.58
CA ASN A 178 23.68 -22.69 13.51
C ASN A 178 22.86 -21.51 12.99
N ALA A 179 23.50 -20.53 12.35
CA ALA A 179 22.83 -19.40 11.71
C ALA A 179 21.91 -19.84 10.57
N GLU A 180 22.38 -20.77 9.72
CA GLU A 180 21.58 -21.36 8.64
C GLU A 180 20.37 -22.15 9.17
N THR A 181 20.59 -23.01 10.19
CA THR A 181 19.50 -23.78 10.81
C THR A 181 18.46 -22.86 11.45
N LEU A 182 18.91 -21.77 12.07
CA LEU A 182 18.05 -20.78 12.69
C LEU A 182 17.22 -20.05 11.62
N LEU A 183 17.83 -19.63 10.49
CA LEU A 183 17.13 -19.01 9.38
C LEU A 183 15.99 -19.89 8.85
N HIS A 184 16.23 -21.19 8.62
CA HIS A 184 15.19 -22.11 8.15
C HIS A 184 13.99 -22.26 9.09
N ILE A 185 14.18 -22.05 10.40
CA ILE A 185 13.08 -22.07 11.37
C ILE A 185 12.36 -20.72 11.38
N LEU A 186 13.09 -19.61 11.26
CA LEU A 186 12.54 -18.25 11.30
C LEU A 186 11.68 -17.94 10.06
N GLU A 187 12.04 -18.48 8.90
CA GLU A 187 11.36 -18.29 7.61
C GLU A 187 9.86 -18.59 7.66
N PRO A 188 9.41 -19.82 7.97
CA PRO A 188 7.99 -20.14 8.03
C PRO A 188 7.29 -19.43 9.17
N ILE A 189 8.01 -19.07 10.25
CA ILE A 189 7.45 -18.29 11.36
C ILE A 189 7.11 -16.87 10.88
N GLN A 190 8.02 -16.19 10.19
CA GLN A 190 7.78 -14.83 9.68
C GLN A 190 6.63 -14.81 8.68
N ILE A 191 6.65 -15.72 7.70
CA ILE A 191 5.59 -15.82 6.68
C ILE A 191 4.26 -16.21 7.33
N GLY A 192 4.26 -17.21 8.20
CA GLY A 192 3.06 -17.70 8.85
C GLY A 192 2.43 -16.64 9.75
N TYR A 193 3.26 -15.96 10.53
CA TYR A 193 2.84 -14.84 11.37
C TYR A 193 2.29 -13.69 10.52
N GLY A 194 2.91 -13.39 9.39
CA GLY A 194 2.40 -12.34 8.50
C GLY A 194 1.07 -12.66 7.86
N ALA A 195 0.84 -13.92 7.48
CA ALA A 195 -0.44 -14.34 6.97
C ALA A 195 -1.55 -14.24 8.04
N VAL A 196 -1.24 -14.60 9.29
CA VAL A 196 -2.15 -14.46 10.44
C VAL A 196 -2.49 -12.99 10.68
N ILE A 197 -1.50 -12.11 10.73
CA ILE A 197 -1.72 -10.67 10.95
C ILE A 197 -2.55 -10.06 9.82
N LEU A 198 -2.23 -10.32 8.55
CA LEU A 198 -3.03 -9.85 7.40
C LEU A 198 -4.49 -10.29 7.49
N SER A 199 -4.73 -11.52 7.93
CA SER A 199 -6.08 -12.06 8.14
C SER A 199 -6.84 -11.27 9.23
N PHE A 200 -6.19 -10.98 10.37
CA PHE A 200 -6.79 -10.17 11.44
C PHE A 200 -7.09 -8.74 11.01
N LEU A 201 -6.22 -8.10 10.23
CA LEU A 201 -6.44 -6.76 9.71
C LEU A 201 -7.65 -6.70 8.77
N GLY A 202 -7.85 -7.74 7.95
CA GLY A 202 -9.08 -7.91 7.19
C GLY A 202 -10.31 -7.97 8.10
N ALA A 203 -10.25 -8.80 9.15
CA ALA A 203 -11.36 -9.00 10.08
C ALA A 203 -11.77 -7.72 10.85
N ILE A 204 -10.86 -6.75 11.06
CA ILE A 204 -11.21 -5.44 11.66
C ILE A 204 -12.35 -4.76 10.87
N HIS A 205 -12.37 -4.88 9.55
CA HIS A 205 -13.43 -4.30 8.72
C HIS A 205 -14.80 -4.92 8.98
N TRP A 206 -14.85 -6.22 9.29
CA TRP A 206 -16.09 -6.87 9.71
C TRP A 206 -16.50 -6.40 11.09
N GLY A 207 -15.56 -6.31 12.03
CA GLY A 207 -15.83 -5.82 13.39
C GLY A 207 -16.41 -4.40 13.39
N LEU A 208 -15.88 -3.51 12.56
CA LEU A 208 -16.39 -2.15 12.43
C LEU A 208 -17.74 -2.08 11.70
N GLU A 209 -18.02 -2.99 10.76
CA GLU A 209 -19.34 -3.11 10.12
C GLU A 209 -20.39 -3.60 11.11
N PHE A 210 -20.07 -4.61 11.92
CA PHE A 210 -20.95 -5.10 12.99
C PHE A 210 -21.20 -4.02 14.05
N GLY A 211 -20.19 -3.18 14.32
CA GLY A 211 -20.31 -2.02 15.18
C GLY A 211 -21.07 -0.84 14.57
N GLY A 212 -21.45 -0.91 13.28
CA GLY A 212 -22.13 0.17 12.56
C GLY A 212 -21.31 1.46 12.40
N TYR A 213 -19.98 1.38 12.55
CA TYR A 213 -19.11 2.55 12.47
C TYR A 213 -18.97 3.02 11.01
N GLY A 214 -19.24 4.30 10.76
CA GLY A 214 -19.26 4.87 9.40
C GLY A 214 -20.55 4.59 8.61
N GLY A 215 -21.51 3.87 9.21
CA GLY A 215 -22.71 3.37 8.53
C GLY A 215 -22.55 1.94 8.03
N TYR A 216 -23.63 1.39 7.46
CA TYR A 216 -23.63 0.05 6.88
C TYR A 216 -23.29 0.11 5.39
N HIS A 217 -22.19 -0.52 5.01
CA HIS A 217 -21.72 -0.61 3.62
C HIS A 217 -21.91 -2.01 3.02
N GLY A 218 -22.30 -2.99 3.85
CA GLY A 218 -22.65 -4.35 3.43
C GLY A 218 -21.48 -5.07 2.76
N TYR A 219 -21.78 -5.76 1.66
CA TYR A 219 -20.84 -6.65 0.97
C TYR A 219 -19.51 -6.01 0.56
N ARG A 220 -19.48 -4.70 0.25
CA ARG A 220 -18.24 -4.02 -0.17
C ARG A 220 -17.19 -4.01 0.94
N ARG A 221 -17.62 -3.83 2.19
CA ARG A 221 -16.73 -3.82 3.35
C ARG A 221 -16.39 -5.23 3.80
N TYR A 222 -17.35 -6.16 3.73
CA TYR A 222 -17.06 -7.57 3.98
C TYR A 222 -16.03 -8.13 3.00
N ALA A 223 -16.08 -7.73 1.72
CA ALA A 223 -15.11 -8.14 0.72
C ALA A 223 -13.67 -7.77 1.09
N ILE A 224 -13.44 -6.59 1.68
CA ILE A 224 -12.09 -6.18 2.16
C ILE A 224 -11.57 -7.21 3.18
N GLY A 225 -12.43 -7.61 4.11
CA GLY A 225 -12.07 -8.59 5.14
C GLY A 225 -11.88 -10.01 4.61
N VAL A 226 -12.47 -10.39 3.47
CA VAL A 226 -12.23 -11.69 2.80
C VAL A 226 -10.98 -11.65 1.94
N ILE A 227 -10.75 -10.55 1.21
CA ILE A 227 -9.63 -10.42 0.27
C ILE A 227 -8.30 -10.49 1.02
N ALA A 228 -8.20 -9.86 2.19
CA ALA A 228 -6.96 -9.88 2.98
C ALA A 228 -6.46 -11.30 3.31
N PRO A 229 -7.24 -12.20 3.96
CA PRO A 229 -6.83 -13.58 4.18
C PRO A 229 -6.71 -14.38 2.88
N ALA A 230 -7.55 -14.13 1.88
CA ALA A 230 -7.47 -14.81 0.58
C ALA A 230 -6.15 -14.54 -0.16
N VAL A 231 -5.56 -13.35 0.01
CA VAL A 231 -4.23 -13.02 -0.50
C VAL A 231 -3.13 -13.54 0.43
N ALA A 232 -3.36 -13.54 1.74
CA ALA A 232 -2.38 -13.92 2.74
C ALA A 232 -2.07 -15.42 2.80
N TRP A 233 -3.07 -16.29 2.65
CA TRP A 233 -2.85 -17.74 2.77
C TRP A 233 -2.01 -18.35 1.64
N PRO A 234 -2.22 -17.97 0.35
CA PRO A 234 -1.38 -18.47 -0.73
C PRO A 234 0.12 -18.18 -0.53
N THR A 235 0.48 -17.11 0.19
CA THR A 235 1.89 -16.80 0.43
C THR A 235 2.58 -17.85 1.30
N MET A 236 1.84 -18.61 2.10
CA MET A 236 2.40 -19.72 2.90
C MET A 236 2.87 -20.90 2.03
N LEU A 237 2.35 -21.01 0.81
CA LEU A 237 2.70 -22.08 -0.14
C LEU A 237 3.80 -21.65 -1.12
N MET A 238 4.20 -20.38 -1.10
CA MET A 238 5.21 -19.83 -2.00
C MET A 238 6.62 -20.02 -1.43
N PRO A 239 7.66 -20.05 -2.29
CA PRO A 239 9.04 -19.90 -1.85
C PRO A 239 9.22 -18.59 -1.08
N VAL A 240 10.15 -18.57 -0.14
CA VAL A 240 10.25 -17.52 0.89
C VAL A 240 10.43 -16.12 0.30
N GLU A 241 11.21 -15.99 -0.78
CA GLU A 241 11.46 -14.71 -1.44
C GLU A 241 10.16 -14.12 -1.99
N TYR A 242 9.38 -14.95 -2.70
CA TYR A 242 8.09 -14.55 -3.25
C TYR A 242 7.04 -14.35 -2.15
N ALA A 243 7.08 -15.16 -1.09
CA ALA A 243 6.20 -15.00 0.06
C ALA A 243 6.41 -13.65 0.75
N LEU A 244 7.65 -13.25 1.01
CA LEU A 244 7.97 -11.97 1.64
C LEU A 244 7.61 -10.77 0.74
N ILE A 245 7.89 -10.84 -0.56
CA ILE A 245 7.52 -9.78 -1.52
C ILE A 245 6.00 -9.64 -1.60
N SER A 246 5.27 -10.76 -1.77
CA SER A 246 3.82 -10.74 -1.86
C SER A 246 3.17 -10.26 -0.57
N GLN A 247 3.68 -10.65 0.60
CA GLN A 247 3.21 -10.13 1.89
C GLN A 247 3.50 -8.64 2.07
N PHE A 248 4.68 -8.16 1.68
CA PHE A 248 4.98 -6.74 1.66
C PHE A 248 3.98 -5.96 0.81
N CYS A 249 3.72 -6.43 -0.41
CA CYS A 249 2.71 -5.84 -1.29
C CYS A 249 1.30 -5.93 -0.69
N ALA A 250 0.94 -7.03 -0.04
CA ALA A 250 -0.36 -7.20 0.62
C ALA A 250 -0.52 -6.24 1.80
N PHE A 251 0.52 -6.03 2.61
CA PHE A 251 0.52 -5.04 3.69
C PHE A 251 0.36 -3.61 3.17
N MET A 252 1.09 -3.25 2.11
CA MET A 252 0.97 -1.93 1.46
C MET A 252 -0.41 -1.74 0.83
N GLY A 253 -0.92 -2.76 0.13
CA GLY A 253 -2.24 -2.73 -0.49
C GLY A 253 -3.35 -2.61 0.55
N LEU A 254 -3.26 -3.35 1.65
CA LEU A 254 -4.24 -3.27 2.73
C LEU A 254 -4.17 -1.91 3.44
N TYR A 255 -2.97 -1.37 3.67
CA TYR A 255 -2.81 0.00 4.18
C TYR A 255 -3.43 1.06 3.25
N TYR A 256 -3.27 0.90 1.93
CA TYR A 256 -3.92 1.77 0.95
C TYR A 256 -5.45 1.70 1.07
N VAL A 257 -6.00 0.49 1.20
CA VAL A 257 -7.44 0.27 1.41
C VAL A 257 -7.90 0.89 2.74
N ASP A 258 -7.15 0.70 3.83
CA ASP A 258 -7.41 1.27 5.16
C ASP A 258 -7.44 2.81 5.11
N THR A 259 -6.48 3.42 4.40
CA THR A 259 -6.38 4.88 4.24
C THR A 259 -7.55 5.41 3.43
N LYS A 260 -7.94 4.69 2.37
CA LYS A 260 -9.08 5.07 1.53
C LYS A 260 -10.41 4.92 2.28
N ALA A 261 -10.55 3.87 3.08
CA ALA A 261 -11.67 3.67 3.99
C ALA A 261 -11.76 4.79 5.04
N THR A 262 -10.61 5.24 5.56
CA THR A 262 -10.54 6.38 6.49
C THR A 262 -10.95 7.68 5.83
N ALA A 263 -10.49 7.94 4.59
CA ALA A 263 -10.90 9.11 3.81
C ALA A 263 -12.41 9.11 3.49
N GLN A 264 -13.04 7.93 3.43
CA GLN A 264 -14.48 7.75 3.26
C GLN A 264 -15.26 7.75 4.58
N ALA A 265 -14.60 7.98 5.73
CA ALA A 265 -15.15 7.94 7.08
C ALA A 265 -15.73 6.56 7.49
N TRP A 266 -15.23 5.47 6.91
CA TRP A 266 -15.62 4.09 7.29
C TRP A 266 -14.88 3.65 8.55
N THR A 267 -13.73 4.23 8.84
CA THR A 267 -12.86 3.94 9.98
C THR A 267 -12.56 5.23 10.76
N PRO A 268 -12.16 5.14 12.03
CA PRO A 268 -11.75 6.32 12.81
C PRO A 268 -10.56 7.05 12.16
N PRO A 269 -10.45 8.38 12.30
CA PRO A 269 -9.39 9.17 11.67
C PRO A 269 -7.99 8.75 12.13
N TRP A 270 -7.83 8.39 13.41
CA TRP A 270 -6.57 7.89 13.97
C TRP A 270 -6.14 6.53 13.39
N TYR A 271 -7.07 5.75 12.80
CA TYR A 271 -6.77 4.40 12.31
C TYR A 271 -5.77 4.42 11.17
N ALA A 272 -5.85 5.37 10.24
CA ALA A 272 -4.90 5.47 9.12
C ALA A 272 -3.47 5.77 9.59
N ILE A 273 -3.30 6.69 10.54
CA ILE A 273 -1.98 7.06 11.09
C ILE A 273 -1.40 5.89 11.88
N TYR A 274 -2.22 5.28 12.76
CA TYR A 274 -1.86 4.07 13.48
C TYR A 274 -1.41 2.94 12.55
N ARG A 275 -2.18 2.71 11.48
CA ARG A 275 -1.89 1.68 10.49
C ARG A 275 -0.62 1.97 9.71
N PHE A 276 -0.37 3.23 9.36
CA PHE A 276 0.86 3.64 8.69
C PHE A 276 2.09 3.29 9.52
N VAL A 277 2.08 3.62 10.82
CA VAL A 277 3.23 3.36 11.71
C VAL A 277 3.48 1.86 11.85
N LEU A 278 2.44 1.06 12.12
CA LEU A 278 2.61 -0.40 12.26
C LEU A 278 3.04 -1.06 10.96
N THR A 279 2.40 -0.69 9.85
CA THR A 279 2.72 -1.26 8.53
C THR A 279 4.09 -0.78 8.04
N GLY A 280 4.53 0.42 8.44
CA GLY A 280 5.87 0.92 8.19
C GLY A 280 6.94 0.10 8.90
N ILE A 281 6.75 -0.22 10.19
CA ILE A 281 7.70 -1.07 10.93
C ILE A 281 7.71 -2.50 10.37
N VAL A 282 6.54 -3.08 10.11
CA VAL A 282 6.44 -4.43 9.48
C VAL A 282 7.01 -4.43 8.06
N GLY A 283 6.72 -3.42 7.26
CA GLY A 283 7.23 -3.31 5.90
C GLY A 283 8.75 -3.13 5.86
N ALA A 284 9.31 -2.29 6.74
CA ALA A 284 10.75 -2.10 6.87
C ALA A 284 11.45 -3.37 7.34
N SER A 285 10.90 -4.07 8.33
CA SER A 285 11.47 -5.34 8.81
C SER A 285 11.43 -6.44 7.74
N ILE A 286 10.33 -6.56 6.97
CA ILE A 286 10.27 -7.48 5.82
C ILE A 286 11.31 -7.09 4.75
N ALA A 287 11.47 -5.80 4.44
CA ALA A 287 12.43 -5.33 3.45
C ALA A 287 13.88 -5.62 3.87
N ILE A 288 14.22 -5.37 5.15
CA ILE A 288 15.54 -5.68 5.71
C ILE A 288 15.77 -7.20 5.73
N SER A 289 14.78 -8.01 6.13
CA SER A 289 14.86 -9.46 6.03
C SER A 289 15.14 -9.91 4.59
N LEU A 290 14.47 -9.33 3.60
CA LEU A 290 14.68 -9.66 2.19
C LEU A 290 16.10 -9.30 1.73
N MET A 291 16.61 -8.12 2.12
CA MET A 291 17.98 -7.68 1.81
C MET A 291 19.02 -8.58 2.46
N GLY A 292 18.90 -8.87 3.76
CA GLY A 292 19.82 -9.75 4.47
C GLY A 292 19.83 -11.17 3.91
N ARG A 293 18.68 -11.68 3.45
CA ARG A 293 18.62 -12.95 2.73
C ARG A 293 19.35 -12.91 1.40
N GLY A 294 19.23 -11.83 0.63
CA GLY A 294 19.93 -11.66 -0.65
C GLY A 294 21.44 -11.76 -0.49
N GLU A 295 21.99 -11.08 0.51
CA GLU A 295 23.44 -11.11 0.79
C GLU A 295 23.94 -12.49 1.22
N VAL A 296 23.13 -13.23 1.99
CA VAL A 296 23.44 -14.57 2.47
C VAL A 296 23.31 -15.61 1.35
N ALA A 297 22.28 -15.50 0.51
CA ALA A 297 22.04 -16.39 -0.63
C ALA A 297 23.13 -16.23 -1.71
N ASP A 298 23.56 -15.00 -2.00
CA ASP A 298 24.60 -14.70 -2.98
C ASP A 298 25.97 -15.29 -2.59
N LYS A 299 26.23 -15.47 -1.29
CA LYS A 299 27.48 -16.08 -0.78
C LYS A 299 27.43 -17.60 -0.62
N LEU A 300 26.27 -18.18 -0.31
CA LEU A 300 26.13 -19.62 -0.04
C LEU A 300 25.80 -20.45 -1.30
N SER A 301 25.15 -19.84 -2.29
CA SER A 301 24.81 -20.52 -3.54
C SER A 301 24.73 -19.47 -4.64
N PRO A 302 25.80 -19.25 -5.43
CA PRO A 302 25.67 -18.47 -6.65
C PRO A 302 24.62 -19.18 -7.50
N ILE A 303 23.39 -18.66 -7.54
CA ILE A 303 22.40 -19.10 -8.52
C ILE A 303 23.06 -18.79 -9.86
N PRO A 304 23.51 -19.79 -10.65
CA PRO A 304 24.28 -19.51 -11.84
C PRO A 304 23.36 -18.75 -12.79
N GLY A 305 23.60 -17.44 -12.88
CA GLY A 305 22.89 -16.54 -13.76
C GLY A 305 23.01 -17.06 -15.18
N ALA A 306 22.10 -16.65 -16.07
CA ALA A 306 22.13 -17.09 -17.47
C ALA A 306 23.52 -16.88 -18.11
N VAL A 307 24.23 -15.82 -17.72
CA VAL A 307 25.60 -15.52 -18.16
C VAL A 307 26.63 -16.55 -17.65
N ASP A 308 26.48 -17.03 -16.42
CA ASP A 308 27.39 -18.01 -15.83
C ASP A 308 27.17 -19.42 -16.41
N ARG A 309 25.93 -19.73 -16.81
CA ARG A 309 25.63 -20.93 -17.62
C ARG A 309 26.24 -20.84 -19.02
N ILE A 310 26.16 -19.67 -19.65
CA ILE A 310 26.81 -19.45 -20.96
C ILE A 310 28.33 -19.57 -20.82
N LYS A 311 28.90 -19.10 -19.71
CA LYS A 311 30.34 -19.20 -19.43
C LYS A 311 30.77 -20.66 -19.21
N THR A 312 30.06 -21.42 -18.39
CA THR A 312 30.36 -22.85 -18.16
C THR A 312 30.17 -23.70 -19.41
N LEU A 313 29.16 -23.42 -20.25
CA LEU A 313 29.00 -24.08 -21.56
C LEU A 313 30.13 -23.72 -22.53
N ARG A 314 30.59 -22.47 -22.54
CA ARG A 314 31.73 -22.02 -23.36
C ARG A 314 33.04 -22.64 -22.91
N GLU A 315 33.25 -22.74 -21.59
CA GLU A 315 34.44 -23.36 -21.00
C GLU A 315 34.45 -24.87 -21.27
N GLY A 316 33.32 -25.56 -21.09
CA GLY A 316 33.20 -26.99 -21.44
C GLY A 316 33.41 -27.27 -22.93
N ALA A 317 32.87 -26.44 -23.82
CA ALA A 317 33.11 -26.55 -25.26
C ALA A 317 34.58 -26.30 -25.64
N GLY A 318 35.26 -25.38 -24.93
CA GLY A 318 36.68 -25.10 -25.13
C GLY A 318 37.57 -26.27 -24.72
N GLU A 319 37.25 -26.94 -23.61
CA GLU A 319 37.98 -28.13 -23.15
C GLU A 319 37.80 -29.34 -24.07
N GLU A 320 36.60 -29.56 -24.61
CA GLU A 320 36.39 -30.64 -25.59
C GLU A 320 37.14 -30.40 -26.90
N LEU A 321 37.17 -29.15 -27.38
CA LEU A 321 37.96 -28.77 -28.55
C LEU A 321 39.46 -28.99 -28.33
N ALA A 322 39.99 -28.60 -27.16
CA ALA A 322 41.39 -28.82 -26.82
C ALA A 322 41.75 -30.32 -26.77
N LYS A 323 40.90 -31.15 -26.15
CA LYS A 323 41.07 -32.62 -26.13
C LYS A 323 41.03 -33.22 -27.53
N HIS A 324 40.15 -32.73 -28.39
CA HIS A 324 40.05 -33.20 -29.77
C HIS A 324 41.28 -32.81 -30.61
N GLU A 325 41.83 -31.60 -30.41
CA GLU A 325 43.06 -31.16 -31.07
C GLU A 325 44.28 -31.99 -30.60
N GLU A 326 44.40 -32.26 -29.31
CA GLU A 326 45.46 -33.13 -28.77
C GLU A 326 45.35 -34.56 -29.31
N ALA A 327 44.14 -35.12 -29.38
CA ALA A 327 43.91 -36.44 -29.96
C ALA A 327 44.31 -36.50 -31.45
N LEU A 328 44.03 -35.45 -32.22
CA LEU A 328 44.47 -35.32 -33.61
C LEU A 328 45.99 -35.22 -33.72
N ARG A 329 46.67 -34.48 -32.83
CA ARG A 329 48.14 -34.39 -32.81
C ARG A 329 48.79 -35.74 -32.53
N VAL A 330 48.26 -36.50 -31.56
CA VAL A 330 48.75 -37.85 -31.25
C VAL A 330 48.50 -38.81 -32.43
N GLN A 331 47.34 -38.73 -33.07
CA GLN A 331 47.04 -39.57 -34.24
C GLN A 331 47.95 -39.23 -35.44
N ASN A 332 48.23 -37.95 -35.67
CA ASN A 332 49.11 -37.52 -36.75
C ASN A 332 50.57 -37.93 -36.48
N ALA A 333 51.04 -37.81 -35.23
CA ALA A 333 52.36 -38.29 -34.83
C ALA A 333 52.49 -39.82 -35.00
N ALA A 334 51.45 -40.59 -34.64
CA ALA A 334 51.43 -42.04 -34.85
C ALA A 334 51.49 -42.42 -36.35
N LYS A 335 50.72 -41.72 -37.20
CA LYS A 335 50.74 -41.92 -38.66
C LYS A 335 52.10 -41.57 -39.28
N GLN A 336 52.75 -40.51 -38.81
CA GLN A 336 54.10 -40.15 -39.26
C GLN A 336 55.13 -41.22 -38.88
N ALA A 337 55.10 -41.70 -37.64
CA ALA A 337 55.98 -42.78 -37.18
C ALA A 337 55.78 -44.10 -37.96
N GLU A 338 54.53 -44.43 -38.33
CA GLU A 338 54.24 -45.59 -39.20
C GLU A 338 54.77 -45.39 -40.63
N SER A 339 54.71 -44.17 -41.17
CA SER A 339 55.22 -43.87 -42.51
C SER A 339 56.76 -43.91 -42.60
N GLU A 340 57.46 -43.41 -41.58
CA GLU A 340 58.93 -43.44 -41.52
C GLU A 340 59.47 -44.86 -41.24
N GLY A 341 58.77 -45.65 -40.42
CA GLY A 341 59.09 -47.06 -40.19
C GLY A 341 58.92 -47.95 -41.43
N GLY A 342 58.05 -47.57 -42.36
CA GLY A 342 57.82 -48.25 -43.64
C GLY A 342 58.94 -48.03 -44.66
N GLU A 343 59.55 -46.84 -44.71
CA GLU A 343 60.65 -46.53 -45.62
C GLU A 343 61.97 -47.18 -45.19
N GLY A 344 62.27 -47.21 -43.88
CA GLY A 344 63.47 -47.87 -43.35
C GLY A 344 63.50 -49.39 -43.56
N ARG A 345 62.33 -50.04 -43.71
CA ARG A 345 62.25 -51.50 -43.96
C ARG A 345 62.42 -51.85 -45.44
N LYS A 346 62.17 -50.91 -46.37
CA LYS A 346 62.40 -51.11 -47.81
C LYS A 346 63.85 -50.89 -48.23
N SER A 347 64.63 -50.04 -47.54
CA SER A 347 66.05 -49.82 -47.88
C SER A 347 67.01 -50.90 -47.36
N ARG A 348 66.56 -51.78 -46.46
CA ARG A 348 67.37 -52.89 -45.89
C ARG A 348 67.20 -54.22 -46.63
N ALA A 349 66.39 -54.26 -47.69
CA ALA A 349 66.01 -55.48 -48.41
C ALA A 349 66.47 -55.51 -49.88
N THR A 350 67.39 -54.62 -50.28
CA THR A 350 68.02 -54.60 -51.61
C THR A 350 69.52 -54.79 -51.53
#